data_AF-A0A956J0M6-F1
#
_entry.id   AF-A0A956J0M6-F1
#
_cell.length_a   1.000
_cell.length_b   1.000
_cell.length_c   1.000
_cell.angle_alpha   90.00
_cell.angle_beta   90.00
_cell.angle_gamma   90.00
#
_symmetry.space_group_name_H-M   'P 1'
#
loop_
_entity.id
_entity.type
_entity.pdbx_description
1 polymer ?
#
loop_
_entity_poly.entity_id
_entity_poly.type
_entity_poly.pdbx_seq_one_letter_code
_entity_poly.pdbx_strand_id
1 'polypeptide(L)'
;MGKLSNAGSRRWLYFAVSCLAVATSGCSGCSDCGGGGDGTDSGSTANGAPALPPSAGVSAEASVAAQGNAAPSANAAPSASAPEKSLAQQLEDLDLDVLQLSGDGCVPCVDCPELDPTLCSTEHCAGEVPCKVHGLCAASSGRCVADSDAHCKASIQCGLRGQCIKRGDVCAASSSDCKASTACEKSGLCSAKGGVCVASSDDDCEKSSDCKRKGECAARSAGCIPTEAKHCKASDLCKRHEMCRLVDGHCSE
;
A
#
# COMPACT_ATOMS: atom_id res chain seq x y z
N MET A 1 -45.51 48.17 -7.68
CA MET A 1 -46.73 47.43 -8.12
C MET A 1 -46.30 46.50 -9.23
N GLY A 2 -46.40 45.18 -9.03
CA GLY A 2 -45.95 44.18 -10.00
C GLY A 2 -45.80 42.81 -9.34
N LYS A 3 -46.94 42.17 -9.06
CA LYS A 3 -47.02 40.74 -8.73
C LYS A 3 -46.81 39.94 -10.02
N LEU A 4 -46.17 38.77 -9.94
CA LEU A 4 -46.58 37.59 -10.69
C LEU A 4 -45.93 36.33 -10.10
N SER A 5 -46.80 35.51 -9.54
CA SER A 5 -46.58 34.17 -9.00
C SER A 5 -46.22 33.19 -10.12
N ASN A 6 -45.35 32.21 -9.83
CA ASN A 6 -45.33 30.98 -10.61
C ASN A 6 -45.05 29.78 -9.69
N ALA A 7 -46.13 29.14 -9.24
CA ALA A 7 -46.12 27.88 -8.52
C ALA A 7 -46.27 26.75 -9.54
N GLY A 8 -45.14 26.14 -9.93
CA GLY A 8 -45.11 24.99 -10.81
C GLY A 8 -45.12 23.68 -10.01
N SER A 9 -46.31 23.15 -9.72
CA SER A 9 -46.50 21.76 -9.30
C SER A 9 -46.11 20.82 -10.42
N ARG A 10 -45.03 20.04 -10.24
CA ARG A 10 -44.72 18.89 -11.11
C ARG A 10 -44.92 17.60 -10.32
N ARG A 11 -45.97 16.89 -10.73
CA ARG A 11 -46.27 15.48 -10.48
C ARG A 11 -45.00 14.64 -10.69
N TRP A 12 -44.57 13.93 -9.66
CA TRP A 12 -43.71 12.76 -9.83
C TRP A 12 -44.61 11.55 -10.04
N LEU A 13 -44.68 11.12 -11.30
CA LEU A 13 -45.34 9.89 -11.72
C LEU A 13 -44.51 8.71 -11.24
N TYR A 14 -45.18 7.79 -10.55
CA TYR A 14 -44.72 6.45 -10.25
C TYR A 14 -44.27 5.74 -11.54
N PHE A 15 -42.98 5.47 -11.68
CA PHE A 15 -42.47 4.47 -12.61
C PHE A 15 -42.39 3.13 -11.88
N ALA A 16 -43.44 2.32 -12.05
CA ALA A 16 -43.38 0.89 -11.85
C ALA A 16 -42.94 0.28 -13.19
N VAL A 17 -41.68 -0.14 -13.29
CA VAL A 17 -41.18 -0.95 -14.41
C VAL A 17 -40.29 -2.06 -13.85
N SER A 18 -40.90 -3.24 -13.82
CA SER A 18 -40.34 -4.53 -14.20
C SER A 18 -38.98 -4.95 -13.60
N CYS A 19 -39.07 -5.76 -12.54
CA CYS A 19 -38.10 -6.81 -12.27
C CYS A 19 -38.05 -7.77 -13.47
N LEU A 20 -37.10 -7.57 -14.38
CA LEU A 20 -36.67 -8.62 -15.29
C LEU A 20 -35.58 -9.42 -14.59
N ALA A 21 -35.88 -10.70 -14.41
CA ALA A 21 -34.97 -11.72 -13.92
C ALA A 21 -33.69 -11.73 -14.78
N VAL A 22 -32.56 -11.37 -14.17
CA VAL A 22 -31.24 -11.70 -14.71
C VAL A 22 -30.95 -13.13 -14.26
N ALA A 23 -30.82 -14.00 -15.25
CA ALA A 23 -30.45 -15.38 -15.11
C ALA A 23 -29.14 -15.50 -14.33
N THR A 24 -29.18 -16.34 -13.30
CA THR A 24 -28.04 -16.87 -12.58
C THR A 24 -27.23 -17.76 -13.52
N SER A 25 -26.25 -17.20 -14.22
CA SER A 25 -25.12 -17.98 -14.75
C SER A 25 -24.23 -18.36 -13.56
N GLY A 26 -24.30 -19.62 -13.18
CA GLY A 26 -23.67 -20.16 -11.99
C GLY A 26 -22.14 -20.18 -12.06
N CYS A 27 -21.51 -19.64 -11.02
CA CYS A 27 -20.27 -20.21 -10.50
C CYS A 27 -20.64 -21.39 -9.60
N SER A 28 -20.84 -22.56 -10.21
CA SER A 28 -20.89 -23.82 -9.47
C SER A 28 -19.45 -24.28 -9.25
N GLY A 29 -18.92 -24.11 -8.05
CA GLY A 29 -17.61 -24.68 -7.71
C GLY A 29 -16.82 -23.92 -6.65
N CYS A 30 -17.38 -23.71 -5.47
CA CYS A 30 -16.64 -23.51 -4.21
C CYS A 30 -17.59 -23.89 -3.06
N SER A 31 -17.96 -25.16 -3.01
CA SER A 31 -18.54 -25.77 -1.83
C SER A 31 -17.58 -26.87 -1.41
N ASP A 32 -17.31 -26.96 -0.10
CA ASP A 32 -16.38 -27.89 0.56
C ASP A 32 -14.92 -27.44 0.71
N CYS A 33 -14.72 -26.53 1.68
CA CYS A 33 -13.57 -26.63 2.59
C CYS A 33 -14.10 -26.84 4.02
N GLY A 34 -14.84 -27.94 4.20
CA GLY A 34 -15.22 -28.49 5.49
C GLY A 34 -14.50 -29.82 5.68
N GLY A 35 -13.31 -29.79 6.28
CA GLY A 35 -12.52 -30.98 6.60
C GLY A 35 -12.08 -30.94 8.04
N GLY A 36 -12.96 -31.43 8.93
CA GLY A 36 -12.63 -31.67 10.33
C GLY A 36 -11.60 -32.80 10.46
N GLY A 37 -10.64 -32.60 11.36
CA GLY A 37 -9.70 -33.61 11.81
C GLY A 37 -9.53 -33.48 13.31
N ASP A 38 -10.45 -34.10 14.06
CA ASP A 38 -10.26 -34.39 15.47
C ASP A 38 -9.10 -35.39 15.61
N GLY A 39 -8.02 -34.94 16.24
CA GLY A 39 -6.87 -35.74 16.60
C GLY A 39 -6.50 -35.45 18.05
N THR A 40 -7.18 -36.11 18.98
CA THR A 40 -6.71 -36.27 20.36
C THR A 40 -5.44 -37.10 20.35
N ASP A 41 -4.34 -36.59 20.91
CA ASP A 41 -3.50 -37.46 21.74
C ASP A 41 -2.64 -36.70 22.75
N SER A 42 -2.52 -37.36 23.89
CA SER A 42 -1.99 -36.88 25.16
C SER A 42 -0.48 -37.11 25.26
N GLY A 43 0.22 -36.34 26.09
CA GLY A 43 1.43 -36.85 26.77
C GLY A 43 2.64 -35.93 26.78
N SER A 44 2.84 -35.29 27.94
CA SER A 44 4.08 -35.31 28.73
C SER A 44 5.44 -35.36 28.02
N THR A 45 6.30 -34.36 28.24
CA THR A 45 7.38 -34.40 29.26
C THR A 45 8.32 -33.21 29.12
N ALA A 46 8.81 -32.77 30.27
CA ALA A 46 9.88 -31.80 30.44
C ALA A 46 11.18 -32.25 29.76
N ASN A 47 12.02 -31.29 29.34
CA ASN A 47 13.42 -31.13 29.73
C ASN A 47 14.23 -30.34 28.69
N GLY A 48 15.14 -29.48 29.18
CA GLY A 48 16.40 -29.21 28.49
C GLY A 48 16.50 -27.88 27.75
N ALA A 49 16.84 -26.82 28.49
CA ALA A 49 17.50 -25.64 27.92
C ALA A 49 18.96 -25.99 27.57
N PRO A 50 19.43 -25.79 26.32
CA PRO A 50 20.85 -25.80 26.03
C PRO A 50 21.48 -24.44 26.35
N ALA A 51 22.60 -24.50 27.05
CA ALA A 51 23.46 -23.39 27.42
C ALA A 51 24.06 -22.69 26.19
N LEU A 52 24.09 -21.37 26.24
CA LEU A 52 24.80 -20.49 25.30
C LEU A 52 26.32 -20.55 25.57
N PRO A 53 27.18 -20.68 24.54
CA PRO A 53 28.62 -20.44 24.69
C PRO A 53 28.96 -18.93 24.63
N PRO A 54 30.08 -18.50 25.23
CA PRO A 54 30.52 -17.11 25.23
C PRO A 54 31.18 -16.69 23.90
N SER A 55 30.87 -15.47 23.47
CA SER A 55 31.44 -14.80 22.30
C SER A 55 32.87 -14.32 22.56
N ALA A 56 33.86 -14.94 21.92
CA ALA A 56 35.16 -14.33 21.59
C ALA A 56 35.01 -13.66 20.21
N GLY A 57 35.43 -12.43 19.93
CA GLY A 57 36.57 -11.70 20.44
C GLY A 57 37.78 -11.90 19.53
N VAL A 58 37.71 -11.47 18.25
CA VAL A 58 38.89 -11.32 17.37
C VAL A 58 38.78 -10.08 16.49
N SER A 59 39.59 -9.08 16.86
CA SER A 59 40.07 -8.02 15.99
C SER A 59 41.07 -8.59 14.99
N ALA A 60 41.01 -8.18 13.72
CA ALA A 60 42.15 -8.29 12.81
C ALA A 60 42.09 -7.16 11.77
N GLU A 61 43.05 -6.25 11.92
CA GLU A 61 43.48 -5.26 10.93
C GLU A 61 44.14 -5.97 9.76
N ALA A 62 43.85 -5.53 8.52
CA ALA A 62 44.69 -5.81 7.37
C ALA A 62 44.59 -4.66 6.36
N SER A 63 45.40 -3.64 6.60
CA SER A 63 46.00 -2.80 5.55
C SER A 63 46.82 -3.69 4.62
N VAL A 64 46.83 -3.45 3.30
CA VAL A 64 48.02 -3.52 2.43
C VAL A 64 47.70 -3.21 0.95
N ALA A 65 48.58 -2.36 0.41
CA ALA A 65 49.04 -2.19 -0.97
C ALA A 65 48.10 -1.70 -2.08
N ALA A 66 48.32 -0.42 -2.38
CA ALA A 66 48.32 0.15 -3.72
C ALA A 66 49.16 -0.67 -4.72
N GLN A 67 48.64 -0.83 -5.93
CA GLN A 67 49.43 -1.00 -7.15
C GLN A 67 48.82 -0.14 -8.26
N GLY A 68 49.64 0.73 -8.82
CA GLY A 68 49.28 1.64 -9.89
C GLY A 68 49.53 1.08 -11.30
N ASN A 69 49.21 1.94 -12.25
CA ASN A 69 49.61 1.99 -13.66
C ASN A 69 48.92 1.01 -14.62
N ALA A 70 48.07 1.56 -15.51
CA ALA A 70 48.41 1.79 -16.92
C ALA A 70 47.25 2.46 -17.67
N ALA A 71 47.53 3.59 -18.32
CA ALA A 71 46.70 4.14 -19.39
C ALA A 71 47.02 3.40 -20.70
N PRO A 72 46.05 3.30 -21.64
CA PRO A 72 46.20 4.10 -22.84
C PRO A 72 44.89 4.66 -23.44
N SER A 73 45.02 5.88 -23.97
CA SER A 73 44.57 6.40 -25.27
C SER A 73 43.18 6.08 -25.85
N ALA A 74 42.45 7.20 -26.03
CA ALA A 74 41.83 7.67 -27.27
C ALA A 74 40.50 7.06 -27.77
N ASN A 75 39.47 7.90 -27.59
CA ASN A 75 38.50 8.34 -28.61
C ASN A 75 37.63 7.28 -29.31
N ALA A 76 36.49 6.99 -28.70
CA ALA A 76 35.26 6.67 -29.42
C ALA A 76 34.15 7.59 -28.90
N ALA A 77 33.52 8.35 -29.78
CA ALA A 77 32.40 9.24 -29.47
C ALA A 77 31.17 8.41 -29.06
N PRO A 78 30.53 8.70 -27.91
CA PRO A 78 29.28 8.04 -27.54
C PRO A 78 28.14 8.56 -28.41
N SER A 79 27.47 7.65 -29.12
CA SER A 79 26.12 7.92 -29.63
C SER A 79 25.24 8.31 -28.45
N ALA A 80 24.48 9.39 -28.61
CA ALA A 80 23.57 9.92 -27.62
C ALA A 80 22.44 8.91 -27.34
N SER A 81 22.69 8.00 -26.40
CA SER A 81 21.67 7.17 -25.78
C SER A 81 20.72 8.10 -25.01
N ALA A 82 19.42 7.94 -25.25
CA ALA A 82 18.40 8.61 -24.44
C ALA A 82 18.67 8.32 -22.95
N PRO A 83 18.46 9.29 -22.04
CA PRO A 83 18.67 9.06 -20.62
C PRO A 83 17.76 7.93 -20.16
N GLU A 84 18.35 6.84 -19.65
CA GLU A 84 17.59 5.80 -18.98
C GLU A 84 16.84 6.45 -17.82
N LYS A 85 15.50 6.42 -17.90
CA LYS A 85 14.63 6.89 -16.81
C LYS A 85 15.08 6.17 -15.54
N SER A 86 15.26 6.92 -14.45
CA SER A 86 15.63 6.28 -13.18
C SER A 86 14.52 5.32 -12.75
N LEU A 87 14.88 4.29 -11.97
CA LEU A 87 13.90 3.35 -11.39
C LEU A 87 12.78 4.06 -10.63
N ALA A 88 13.06 5.24 -10.04
CA ALA A 88 12.06 6.08 -9.39
C ALA A 88 11.07 6.69 -10.38
N GLN A 89 11.52 7.11 -11.57
CA GLN A 89 10.64 7.62 -12.64
C GLN A 89 9.83 6.51 -13.31
N GLN A 90 10.36 5.29 -13.39
CA GLN A 90 9.61 4.13 -13.88
C GLN A 90 8.49 3.73 -12.91
N LEU A 91 8.63 3.99 -11.60
CA LEU A 91 7.57 3.77 -10.61
C LEU A 91 6.48 4.86 -10.63
N GLU A 92 6.75 6.06 -11.14
CA GLU A 92 5.76 7.15 -11.22
C GLU A 92 4.81 7.01 -12.43
N ASP A 93 5.22 6.29 -13.48
CA ASP A 93 4.41 5.99 -14.68
C ASP A 93 3.58 4.69 -14.54
N LEU A 94 3.77 3.89 -13.48
CA LEU A 94 2.94 2.74 -13.20
C LEU A 94 1.65 3.23 -12.54
N ASP A 95 0.56 3.28 -13.32
CA ASP A 95 -0.79 3.60 -12.86
C ASP A 95 -1.11 2.87 -11.55
N LEU A 96 -1.19 3.63 -10.46
CA LEU A 96 -1.61 3.14 -9.14
C LEU A 96 -3.00 2.48 -9.18
N ASP A 97 -3.76 2.70 -10.24
CA ASP A 97 -5.09 2.13 -10.46
C ASP A 97 -5.05 0.65 -10.89
N VAL A 98 -3.93 0.14 -11.42
CA VAL A 98 -3.75 -1.31 -11.66
C VAL A 98 -3.48 -2.07 -10.36
N LEU A 99 -3.11 -1.35 -9.29
CA LEU A 99 -2.94 -1.89 -7.93
C LEU A 99 -4.16 -1.64 -7.02
N GLN A 100 -5.34 -1.36 -7.58
CA GLN A 100 -6.60 -1.56 -6.87
C GLN A 100 -6.88 -3.07 -6.74
N LEU A 101 -6.00 -3.74 -5.98
CA LEU A 101 -6.27 -5.04 -5.40
C LEU A 101 -7.65 -4.94 -4.72
N SER A 102 -8.55 -5.84 -5.13
CA SER A 102 -9.82 -6.12 -4.46
C SER A 102 -9.65 -5.97 -2.94
N GLY A 103 -10.57 -5.28 -2.27
CA GLY A 103 -10.50 -4.87 -0.85
C GLY A 103 -10.32 -6.00 0.17
N ASP A 104 -10.17 -7.25 -0.28
CA ASP A 104 -9.85 -8.43 0.51
C ASP A 104 -8.34 -8.62 0.75
N GLY A 105 -7.47 -7.80 0.15
CA GLY A 105 -6.03 -7.76 0.44
C GLY A 105 -5.26 -9.06 0.14
N CYS A 106 -5.91 -10.03 -0.52
CA CYS A 106 -5.31 -11.28 -0.92
C CYS A 106 -4.88 -11.15 -2.38
N VAL A 107 -3.57 -11.26 -2.66
CA VAL A 107 -3.08 -11.59 -4.00
C VAL A 107 -3.19 -13.10 -4.11
N PRO A 108 -4.23 -13.64 -4.77
CA PRO A 108 -4.29 -15.08 -4.97
C PRO A 108 -3.09 -15.47 -5.85
N CYS A 109 -2.55 -16.69 -5.71
CA CYS A 109 -1.51 -17.21 -6.63
C CYS A 109 -2.10 -17.43 -8.07
N VAL A 110 -3.21 -16.77 -8.40
CA VAL A 110 -4.17 -17.04 -9.48
C VAL A 110 -3.95 -16.13 -10.68
N ASP A 111 -3.00 -15.19 -10.62
CA ASP A 111 -2.43 -14.59 -11.85
C ASP A 111 -1.53 -15.57 -12.61
N CYS A 112 -1.40 -16.81 -12.14
CA CYS A 112 -0.87 -17.92 -12.92
C CYS A 112 -2.03 -18.85 -13.34
N PRO A 113 -2.81 -18.52 -14.38
CA PRO A 113 -3.92 -19.36 -14.85
C PRO A 113 -3.48 -20.75 -15.36
N GLU A 114 -2.17 -20.98 -15.50
CA GLU A 114 -1.59 -22.29 -15.83
C GLU A 114 -0.97 -23.03 -14.64
N LEU A 115 -0.81 -22.40 -13.47
CA LEU A 115 -0.27 -23.09 -12.29
C LEU A 115 -1.37 -23.66 -11.41
N ASP A 116 -1.30 -24.98 -11.25
CA ASP A 116 -2.07 -25.78 -10.30
C ASP A 116 -2.06 -25.11 -8.90
N PRO A 117 -3.22 -24.90 -8.24
CA PRO A 117 -3.29 -24.32 -6.89
C PRO A 117 -2.50 -25.09 -5.83
N THR A 118 -2.04 -26.32 -6.13
CA THR A 118 -1.09 -27.08 -5.30
C THR A 118 0.37 -26.57 -5.37
N LEU A 119 0.70 -25.69 -6.31
CA LEU A 119 2.06 -25.14 -6.50
C LEU A 119 2.35 -23.89 -5.67
N CYS A 120 1.38 -23.36 -4.91
CA CYS A 120 1.69 -22.26 -4.01
C CYS A 120 2.49 -22.79 -2.82
N SER A 121 3.83 -22.77 -2.95
CA SER A 121 4.79 -23.13 -1.90
C SER A 121 5.37 -21.88 -1.26
N THR A 122 5.98 -22.03 -0.09
CA THR A 122 6.66 -20.93 0.60
C THR A 122 7.82 -20.36 -0.23
N GLU A 123 8.52 -21.21 -0.99
CA GLU A 123 9.58 -20.79 -1.91
C GLU A 123 9.03 -19.90 -3.04
N HIS A 124 7.86 -20.24 -3.58
CA HIS A 124 7.18 -19.40 -4.57
C HIS A 124 6.81 -18.05 -3.94
N CYS A 125 6.09 -18.04 -2.81
CA CYS A 125 5.69 -16.78 -2.18
C CYS A 125 6.89 -15.91 -1.80
N ALA A 126 7.98 -16.48 -1.30
CA ALA A 126 9.19 -15.74 -0.91
C ALA A 126 9.94 -15.14 -2.11
N GLY A 127 9.88 -15.76 -3.29
CA GLY A 127 10.54 -15.30 -4.50
C GLY A 127 9.78 -14.22 -5.29
N GLU A 128 8.47 -14.09 -5.03
CA GLU A 128 7.57 -13.31 -5.88
C GLU A 128 7.29 -11.88 -5.37
N VAL A 129 6.69 -11.09 -6.25
CA VAL A 129 6.31 -9.69 -6.00
C VAL A 129 5.49 -9.49 -4.71
N PRO A 130 4.53 -10.36 -4.34
CA PRO A 130 3.74 -10.19 -3.11
C PRO A 130 4.58 -10.15 -1.83
N CYS A 131 5.67 -10.93 -1.75
CA CYS A 131 6.57 -10.89 -0.60
C CYS A 131 7.31 -9.55 -0.52
N LYS A 132 7.91 -9.10 -1.63
CA LYS A 132 8.67 -7.84 -1.67
C LYS A 132 7.80 -6.60 -1.44
N VAL A 133 6.61 -6.58 -2.03
CA VAL A 133 5.72 -5.42 -1.93
C VAL A 133 4.94 -5.44 -0.63
N HIS A 134 4.29 -6.56 -0.29
CA HIS A 134 3.30 -6.64 0.79
C HIS A 134 3.75 -7.44 2.01
N GLY A 135 4.93 -8.08 1.98
CA GLY A 135 5.40 -8.93 3.08
C GLY A 135 4.68 -10.29 3.15
N LEU A 136 3.98 -10.69 2.08
CA LEU A 136 3.24 -11.94 1.99
C LEU A 136 4.15 -13.05 1.45
N CYS A 137 4.99 -13.62 2.31
CA CYS A 137 6.11 -14.48 1.90
C CYS A 137 5.91 -15.98 2.17
N ALA A 138 4.79 -16.41 2.76
CA ALA A 138 4.53 -17.82 3.04
C ALA A 138 3.27 -18.32 2.36
N ALA A 139 3.26 -19.58 1.96
CA ALA A 139 2.06 -20.20 1.41
C ALA A 139 1.13 -20.72 2.52
N SER A 140 -0.15 -20.39 2.43
CA SER A 140 -1.20 -20.92 3.29
C SER A 140 -2.51 -21.00 2.52
N SER A 141 -3.14 -22.18 2.47
CA SER A 141 -4.45 -22.36 1.81
C SER A 141 -4.48 -21.88 0.35
N GLY A 142 -3.42 -22.15 -0.41
CA GLY A 142 -3.33 -21.76 -1.83
C GLY A 142 -3.13 -20.25 -2.08
N ARG A 143 -2.71 -19.48 -1.06
CA ARG A 143 -2.39 -18.04 -1.19
C ARG A 143 -1.11 -17.68 -0.43
N CYS A 144 -0.51 -16.56 -0.82
CA CYS A 144 0.61 -15.98 -0.07
C CYS A 144 0.09 -15.13 1.10
N VAL A 145 0.63 -15.36 2.28
CA VAL A 145 0.26 -14.72 3.54
C VAL A 145 1.49 -14.16 4.24
N ALA A 146 1.28 -13.17 5.11
CA ALA A 146 2.30 -12.77 6.07
C ALA A 146 2.48 -13.90 7.09
N ASP A 147 3.71 -14.26 7.40
CA ASP A 147 4.11 -15.30 8.38
C ASP A 147 4.93 -14.73 9.54
N SER A 148 5.61 -13.59 9.35
CA SER A 148 6.41 -12.93 10.38
C SER A 148 6.41 -11.39 10.25
N ASP A 149 6.67 -10.71 11.37
CA ASP A 149 6.93 -9.26 11.38
C ASP A 149 8.18 -8.90 10.57
N ALA A 150 9.15 -9.83 10.44
CA ALA A 150 10.37 -9.60 9.68
C ALA A 150 10.07 -9.40 8.19
N HIS A 151 9.19 -10.23 7.63
CA HIS A 151 8.74 -10.08 6.25
C HIS A 151 7.88 -8.82 6.04
N CYS A 152 7.00 -8.49 6.99
CA CYS A 152 6.27 -7.22 6.93
C CYS A 152 7.22 -6.02 6.94
N LYS A 153 8.24 -6.01 7.82
CA LYS A 153 9.23 -4.92 7.91
C LYS A 153 10.13 -4.80 6.67
N ALA A 154 10.45 -5.91 6.03
CA ALA A 154 11.24 -5.93 4.79
C ALA A 154 10.42 -5.47 3.56
N SER A 155 9.09 -5.41 3.67
CA SER A 155 8.22 -5.04 2.57
C SER A 155 8.25 -3.55 2.22
N ILE A 156 7.99 -3.23 0.96
CA ILE A 156 7.86 -1.84 0.50
C ILE A 156 6.67 -1.15 1.21
N GLN A 157 5.57 -1.88 1.46
CA GLN A 157 4.39 -1.33 2.15
C GLN A 157 4.68 -0.89 3.59
N CYS A 158 5.65 -1.48 4.28
CA CYS A 158 6.08 -0.99 5.59
C CYS A 158 6.61 0.45 5.50
N GLY A 159 7.53 0.74 4.57
CA GLY A 159 8.07 2.09 4.40
C GLY A 159 7.04 3.10 3.87
N LEU A 160 6.20 2.68 2.92
CA LEU A 160 5.23 3.58 2.30
C LEU A 160 4.00 3.84 3.17
N ARG A 161 3.42 2.79 3.75
CA ARG A 161 2.11 2.82 4.43
C ARG A 161 2.16 2.40 5.90
N GLY A 162 3.35 2.19 6.47
CA GLY A 162 3.50 1.80 7.86
C GLY A 162 3.04 0.37 8.19
N GLN A 163 2.77 -0.48 7.19
CA GLN A 163 2.27 -1.86 7.37
C GLN A 163 3.40 -2.82 7.76
N CYS A 164 3.95 -2.67 8.96
CA CYS A 164 5.18 -3.34 9.37
C CYS A 164 4.96 -4.50 10.36
N ILE A 165 3.73 -4.78 10.81
CA ILE A 165 3.44 -5.81 11.83
C ILE A 165 2.47 -6.85 11.27
N LYS A 166 2.77 -8.13 11.46
CA LYS A 166 1.87 -9.22 11.10
C LYS A 166 0.61 -9.20 11.98
N ARG A 167 -0.55 -9.25 11.34
CA ARG A 167 -1.84 -9.47 12.01
C ARG A 167 -2.68 -10.45 11.20
N GLY A 168 -2.86 -11.66 11.74
CA GLY A 168 -3.46 -12.76 11.00
C GLY A 168 -2.56 -13.12 9.81
N ASP A 169 -3.14 -13.10 8.62
CA ASP A 169 -2.48 -13.46 7.35
C ASP A 169 -1.96 -12.25 6.55
N VAL A 170 -2.05 -11.04 7.12
CA VAL A 170 -1.69 -9.78 6.45
C VAL A 170 -0.72 -8.95 7.28
N CYS A 171 -0.03 -8.02 6.62
CA CYS A 171 0.72 -6.97 7.28
C CYS A 171 -0.19 -5.78 7.60
N ALA A 172 -0.06 -5.22 8.80
CA ALA A 172 -0.91 -4.17 9.33
C ALA A 172 -0.09 -3.04 9.94
N ALA A 173 -0.68 -1.85 9.95
CA ALA A 173 -0.05 -0.66 10.46
C ALA A 173 -0.16 -0.53 11.99
N SER A 174 0.88 0.04 12.58
CA SER A 174 0.91 0.47 13.98
C SER A 174 1.11 1.98 14.09
N SER A 175 0.79 2.57 15.24
CA SER A 175 0.90 4.02 15.40
C SER A 175 2.34 4.54 15.28
N SER A 176 3.35 3.75 15.67
CA SER A 176 4.75 4.13 15.48
C SER A 176 5.15 4.06 14.01
N ASP A 177 4.72 3.01 13.31
CA ASP A 177 5.07 2.79 11.92
C ASP A 177 4.37 3.79 10.99
N CYS A 178 3.12 4.18 11.29
CA CYS A 178 2.43 5.24 10.55
C CYS A 178 3.20 6.55 10.60
N LYS A 179 3.65 6.97 11.79
CA LYS A 179 4.43 8.21 11.96
C LYS A 179 5.77 8.19 11.23
N ALA A 180 6.38 7.02 11.09
CA ALA A 180 7.64 6.84 10.38
C ALA A 180 7.46 6.66 8.85
N SER A 181 6.22 6.45 8.38
CA SER A 181 5.94 6.14 6.98
C SER A 181 5.98 7.36 6.07
N THR A 182 6.28 7.13 4.80
CA THR A 182 6.16 8.17 3.75
C THR A 182 4.73 8.70 3.63
N ALA A 183 3.70 7.89 3.89
CA ALA A 183 2.31 8.34 3.86
C ALA A 183 2.00 9.42 4.92
N CYS A 184 2.61 9.37 6.09
CA CYS A 184 2.49 10.44 7.09
C CYS A 184 3.15 11.73 6.61
N GLU A 185 4.40 11.67 6.15
CA GLU A 185 5.12 12.84 5.64
C GLU A 185 4.40 13.48 4.44
N LYS A 186 3.98 12.65 3.47
CA LYS A 186 3.42 13.16 2.23
C LYS A 186 1.97 13.61 2.36
N SER A 187 1.14 12.80 3.02
CA SER A 187 -0.33 12.92 2.99
C SER A 187 -0.97 12.99 4.38
N GLY A 188 -0.20 13.15 5.45
CA GLY A 188 -0.73 13.34 6.81
C GLY A 188 -1.37 12.10 7.43
N LEU A 189 -1.13 10.90 6.85
CA LEU A 189 -1.67 9.65 7.36
C LEU A 189 -0.81 9.10 8.51
N CYS A 190 -0.85 9.79 9.66
CA CYS A 190 0.10 9.57 10.76
C CYS A 190 -0.41 8.67 11.90
N SER A 191 -1.66 8.22 11.85
CA SER A 191 -2.29 7.43 12.93
C SER A 191 -2.80 6.08 12.46
N ALA A 192 -2.64 5.03 13.25
CA ALA A 192 -3.14 3.71 12.91
C ALA A 192 -4.61 3.51 13.33
N LYS A 193 -5.45 3.06 12.40
CA LYS A 193 -6.85 2.67 12.65
C LYS A 193 -7.21 1.47 11.78
N GLY A 194 -7.66 0.37 12.40
CA GLY A 194 -8.07 -0.83 11.66
C GLY A 194 -6.95 -1.48 10.84
N GLY A 195 -5.69 -1.33 11.26
CA GLY A 195 -4.53 -1.88 10.54
C GLY A 195 -4.06 -1.04 9.34
N VAL A 196 -4.61 0.15 9.13
CA VAL A 196 -4.15 1.11 8.12
C VAL A 196 -3.80 2.46 8.73
N CYS A 197 -2.96 3.24 8.05
CA CYS A 197 -2.65 4.61 8.44
C CYS A 197 -3.71 5.59 7.92
N VAL A 198 -4.13 6.50 8.79
CA VAL A 198 -5.20 7.48 8.55
C VAL A 198 -4.80 8.85 9.09
N ALA A 199 -5.39 9.91 8.54
CA ALA A 199 -5.35 11.24 9.13
C ALA A 199 -6.32 11.29 10.32
N SER A 200 -5.80 11.52 11.54
CA SER A 200 -6.63 11.56 12.76
C SER A 200 -6.95 12.98 13.24
N SER A 201 -6.18 13.96 12.76
CA SER A 201 -6.30 15.35 13.19
C SER A 201 -5.89 16.29 12.05
N ASP A 202 -6.40 17.53 12.08
CA ASP A 202 -5.99 18.57 11.14
C ASP A 202 -4.48 18.85 11.29
N ASP A 203 -3.91 18.75 12.50
CA ASP A 203 -2.46 18.87 12.75
C ASP A 203 -1.61 17.84 11.97
N ASP A 204 -2.12 16.62 11.74
CA ASP A 204 -1.42 15.61 10.93
C ASP A 204 -1.40 16.06 9.45
N CYS A 205 -2.53 16.59 8.97
CA CYS A 205 -2.66 17.08 7.60
C CYS A 205 -1.86 18.34 7.35
N GLU A 206 -1.87 19.32 8.26
CA GLU A 206 -1.15 20.58 8.12
C GLU A 206 0.37 20.41 7.99
N LYS A 207 0.93 19.37 8.63
CA LYS A 207 2.36 19.03 8.54
C LYS A 207 2.73 18.31 7.25
N SER A 208 1.75 17.84 6.49
CA SER A 208 1.99 17.05 5.28
C SER A 208 2.45 17.90 4.10
N SER A 209 3.23 17.29 3.20
CA SER A 209 3.63 17.95 1.95
C SER A 209 2.44 18.25 1.03
N ASP A 210 1.38 17.43 1.08
CA ASP A 210 0.17 17.61 0.28
C ASP A 210 -0.68 18.80 0.76
N CYS A 211 -0.70 19.12 2.05
CA CYS A 211 -1.29 20.39 2.51
C CYS A 211 -0.61 21.60 1.84
N LYS A 212 0.73 21.65 1.83
CA LYS A 212 1.47 22.76 1.19
C LYS A 212 1.26 22.77 -0.34
N ARG A 213 1.34 21.61 -0.98
CA ARG A 213 1.29 21.50 -2.44
C ARG A 213 -0.12 21.71 -2.99
N LYS A 214 -1.10 21.00 -2.40
CA LYS A 214 -2.46 20.85 -2.92
C LYS A 214 -3.54 21.53 -2.09
N GLY A 215 -3.24 21.95 -0.85
CA GLY A 215 -4.24 22.49 0.08
C GLY A 215 -4.98 21.41 0.88
N GLU A 216 -4.54 20.16 0.87
CA GLU A 216 -5.13 19.06 1.64
C GLU A 216 -4.77 19.16 3.14
N CYS A 217 -5.31 20.17 3.83
CA CYS A 217 -4.88 20.57 5.18
C CYS A 217 -5.82 20.16 6.32
N ALA A 218 -6.95 19.47 6.05
CA ALA A 218 -7.89 19.07 7.10
C ALA A 218 -8.26 17.57 7.02
N ALA A 219 -8.35 16.92 8.17
CA ALA A 219 -8.62 15.49 8.29
C ALA A 219 -10.11 15.19 8.12
N ARG A 220 -10.50 14.44 7.09
CA ARG A 220 -11.88 14.00 6.85
C ARG A 220 -11.89 12.58 6.27
N SER A 221 -12.83 11.76 6.73
CA SER A 221 -13.03 10.39 6.21
C SER A 221 -11.74 9.58 6.09
N ALA A 222 -10.88 9.65 7.11
CA ALA A 222 -9.56 8.99 7.20
C ALA A 222 -8.43 9.54 6.29
N GLY A 223 -8.67 10.58 5.50
CA GLY A 223 -7.66 11.25 4.67
C GLY A 223 -7.59 12.76 4.91
N CYS A 224 -6.72 13.43 4.17
CA CYS A 224 -6.58 14.90 4.20
C CYS A 224 -7.23 15.51 2.96
N ILE A 225 -8.09 16.52 3.15
CA ILE A 225 -8.77 17.26 2.08
C ILE A 225 -8.81 18.76 2.39
N PRO A 226 -8.91 19.64 1.39
CA PRO A 226 -9.25 21.04 1.64
C PRO A 226 -10.72 21.17 2.10
N THR A 227 -10.95 21.79 3.25
CA THR A 227 -12.30 22.09 3.76
C THR A 227 -12.64 23.58 3.77
N GLU A 228 -11.64 24.44 3.53
CA GLU A 228 -11.80 25.88 3.50
C GLU A 228 -11.08 26.48 2.30
N ALA A 229 -11.63 27.56 1.73
CA ALA A 229 -11.01 28.27 0.60
C ALA A 229 -9.59 28.79 0.93
N LYS A 230 -9.29 29.04 2.22
CA LYS A 230 -7.94 29.44 2.66
C LYS A 230 -6.90 28.36 2.38
N HIS A 231 -7.27 27.08 2.44
CA HIS A 231 -6.34 25.97 2.16
C HIS A 231 -5.91 25.99 0.69
N CYS A 232 -6.88 26.15 -0.24
CA CYS A 232 -6.58 26.28 -1.66
C CYS A 232 -5.75 27.52 -1.95
N LYS A 233 -6.12 28.69 -1.40
CA LYS A 233 -5.37 29.94 -1.60
C LYS A 233 -3.92 29.89 -1.11
N ALA A 234 -3.64 29.14 -0.03
CA ALA A 234 -2.30 28.99 0.52
C ALA A 234 -1.43 27.97 -0.25
N SER A 235 -2.06 27.09 -1.05
CA SER A 235 -1.39 26.00 -1.75
C SER A 235 -0.47 26.45 -2.89
N ASP A 236 0.51 25.61 -3.22
CA ASP A 236 1.35 25.84 -4.40
C ASP A 236 0.60 25.63 -5.72
N LEU A 237 -0.49 24.86 -5.72
CA LEU A 237 -1.41 24.76 -6.87
C LEU A 237 -2.04 26.11 -7.21
N CYS A 238 -2.57 26.84 -6.22
CA CYS A 238 -3.09 28.19 -6.46
C CYS A 238 -2.01 29.15 -6.98
N LYS A 239 -0.80 29.12 -6.38
CA LYS A 239 0.30 30.04 -6.76
C LYS A 239 0.83 29.81 -8.18
N ARG A 240 0.79 28.57 -8.68
CA ARG A 240 1.41 28.19 -9.97
C ARG A 240 0.42 27.88 -11.09
N HIS A 241 -0.79 27.48 -10.73
CA HIS A 241 -1.80 26.96 -11.66
C HIS A 241 -3.16 27.62 -11.49
N GLU A 242 -3.26 28.71 -10.70
CA GLU A 242 -4.49 29.48 -10.50
C GLU A 242 -5.66 28.69 -9.84
N MET A 243 -5.38 27.48 -9.34
CA MET A 243 -6.36 26.59 -8.67
C MET A 243 -6.65 27.05 -7.23
N CYS A 244 -7.29 28.20 -7.07
CA CYS A 244 -7.45 28.91 -5.79
C CYS A 244 -8.83 28.73 -5.14
N ARG A 245 -9.79 28.09 -5.82
CA ARG A 245 -11.18 27.92 -5.34
C ARG A 245 -11.39 26.51 -4.80
N LEU A 246 -12.15 26.41 -3.70
CA LEU A 246 -12.60 25.13 -3.17
C LEU A 246 -13.90 24.71 -3.88
N VAL A 247 -13.86 23.60 -4.60
CA VAL A 247 -15.00 23.01 -5.31
C VAL A 247 -15.02 21.53 -4.98
N ASP A 248 -16.14 20.99 -4.50
CA ASP A 248 -16.34 19.56 -4.20
C ASP A 248 -15.16 18.86 -3.48
N GLY A 249 -14.61 19.52 -2.45
CA GLY A 249 -13.51 18.97 -1.64
C GLY A 249 -12.15 18.94 -2.32
N HIS A 250 -11.96 19.65 -3.44
CA HIS A 250 -10.69 19.82 -4.12
C HIS A 250 -10.45 21.28 -4.53
N CYS A 251 -9.19 21.62 -4.81
CA CYS A 251 -8.85 22.95 -5.31
C CYS A 251 -9.00 22.99 -6.82
N SER A 252 -9.57 24.07 -7.35
CA SER A 252 -9.87 24.28 -8.76
C SER A 252 -9.68 25.75 -9.14
N GLU A 253 -9.58 26.04 -10.45
CA GLU A 253 -9.45 27.40 -11.01
C GLU A 253 -10.59 28.32 -10.56
#